data_AF-A0A844IMS2-F1
#
_entry.id   AF-A0A844IMS2-F1
#
_cell.length_a   1.000
_cell.length_b   1.000
_cell.length_c   1.000
_cell.angle_alpha   90.00
_cell.angle_beta   90.00
_cell.angle_gamma   90.00
#
_symmetry.space_group_name_H-M   'P 1'
#
loop_
_entity.id
_entity.type
_entity.pdbx_description
1 polymer ?
#
loop_
_entity_poly.entity_id
_entity_poly.type
_entity_poly.pdbx_seq_one_letter_code
_entity_poly.pdbx_strand_id
1 'polypeptide(L)'
;SHCESFGLVLTEAREAGCAIIASDVDGIPETLDYSQAGILVPPKDIPALANTLTQLLSDRQLLDQWKFRAQQNLERFSAARVNEETLNIYRELMRKDNIIRVMETRELANLN
;
A
#
# COMPACT_ATOMS: atom_id res chain seq x y z
N SER A 1 6.36 -14.28 -3.41
CA SER A 1 4.92 -14.57 -3.21
C SER A 1 4.29 -14.89 -4.56
N HIS A 2 3.11 -15.51 -4.58
CA HIS A 2 2.32 -15.74 -5.80
C HIS A 2 1.02 -14.93 -5.84
N CYS A 3 0.55 -14.43 -4.69
CA CYS A 3 -0.53 -13.46 -4.56
C CYS A 3 -0.37 -12.70 -3.25
N GLU A 4 -0.39 -11.37 -3.26
CA GLU A 4 -0.38 -10.54 -2.04
C GLU A 4 -1.18 -9.25 -2.28
N SER A 5 -2.32 -9.13 -1.60
CA SER A 5 -3.32 -8.09 -1.89
C SER A 5 -3.04 -6.76 -1.19
N PHE A 6 -2.44 -6.78 0.00
CA PHE A 6 -2.20 -5.56 0.80
C PHE A 6 -0.79 -5.44 1.36
N GLY A 7 -0.04 -6.56 1.45
CA GLY A 7 1.39 -6.49 1.75
C GLY A 7 1.70 -5.96 3.15
N LEU A 8 0.87 -6.24 4.16
CA LEU A 8 1.10 -5.77 5.55
C LEU A 8 2.52 -6.10 6.03
N VAL A 9 3.00 -7.30 5.72
CA VAL A 9 4.36 -7.76 6.05
C VAL A 9 5.43 -6.86 5.43
N LEU A 10 5.21 -6.33 4.23
CA LEU A 10 6.16 -5.42 3.58
C LEU A 10 6.17 -4.07 4.28
N THR A 11 5.01 -3.54 4.66
CA THR A 11 4.92 -2.30 5.44
C THR A 11 5.57 -2.46 6.82
N GLU A 12 5.34 -3.57 7.51
CA GLU A 12 6.00 -3.89 8.79
C GLU A 12 7.52 -4.01 8.64
N ALA A 13 7.99 -4.68 7.58
CA ALA A 13 9.42 -4.79 7.28
C ALA A 13 10.05 -3.42 6.98
N ARG A 14 9.33 -2.54 6.28
CA ARG A 14 9.77 -1.16 6.02
C ARG A 14 9.88 -0.36 7.32
N GLU A 15 8.86 -0.40 8.18
CA GLU A 15 8.87 0.26 9.51
C GLU A 15 10.04 -0.24 10.38
N ALA A 16 10.29 -1.56 10.36
CA ALA A 16 11.42 -2.19 11.06
C ALA A 16 12.80 -1.82 10.47
N GLY A 17 12.84 -1.08 9.37
CA GLY A 17 14.09 -0.67 8.71
C GLY A 17 14.80 -1.82 8.02
N CYS A 18 14.08 -2.81 7.51
CA CYS A 18 14.65 -3.91 6.75
C CYS A 18 14.87 -3.50 5.28
N ALA A 19 15.99 -3.93 4.71
CA ALA A 19 16.13 -3.96 3.25
C ALA A 19 15.30 -5.12 2.71
N ILE A 20 14.52 -4.88 1.66
CA ILE A 20 13.53 -5.82 1.15
C ILE A 20 13.90 -6.23 -0.28
N ILE A 21 13.91 -7.54 -0.52
CA ILE A 21 13.83 -8.13 -1.86
C ILE A 21 12.48 -8.82 -1.96
N ALA A 22 11.70 -8.50 -2.98
CA ALA A 22 10.37 -9.09 -3.18
C ALA A 22 10.12 -9.44 -4.66
N SER A 23 9.17 -10.34 -4.89
CA SER A 23 8.75 -10.70 -6.25
C SER A 23 7.94 -9.57 -6.88
N ASP A 24 8.15 -9.29 -8.17
CA ASP A 24 7.37 -8.33 -8.95
C ASP A 24 6.00 -8.91 -9.33
N VAL A 25 5.06 -8.90 -8.39
CA VAL A 25 3.69 -9.40 -8.56
C VAL A 25 2.67 -8.57 -7.77
N ASP A 26 1.46 -8.43 -8.31
CA ASP A 26 0.29 -7.84 -7.65
C ASP A 26 0.55 -6.48 -6.98
N GLY A 27 0.19 -6.31 -5.70
CA GLY A 27 0.35 -5.07 -4.94
C GLY A 27 1.75 -4.85 -4.36
N ILE A 28 2.69 -5.77 -4.58
CA ILE A 28 4.06 -5.67 -4.03
C ILE A 28 4.80 -4.43 -4.57
N PRO A 29 4.81 -4.15 -5.89
CA PRO A 29 5.49 -2.96 -6.41
C PRO A 29 4.94 -1.67 -5.80
N GLU A 30 3.62 -1.56 -5.65
CA GLU A 30 2.99 -0.40 -5.03
C GLU A 30 3.42 -0.25 -3.55
N THR A 31 3.44 -1.36 -2.81
CA THR A 31 3.86 -1.40 -1.39
C THR A 31 5.35 -1.08 -1.22
N LEU A 32 6.17 -1.27 -2.26
CA LEU A 32 7.59 -0.92 -2.28
C LEU A 32 7.90 0.35 -3.08
N ASP A 33 6.90 1.21 -3.24
CA ASP A 33 7.02 2.51 -3.93
C ASP A 33 7.66 2.38 -5.32
N TYR A 34 7.16 1.42 -6.10
CA TYR A 34 7.62 1.07 -7.44
C TYR A 34 9.16 0.92 -7.53
N SER A 35 9.72 0.12 -6.62
CA SER A 35 11.16 -0.18 -6.48
C SER A 35 12.01 0.91 -5.80
N GLN A 36 11.42 1.98 -5.28
CA GLN A 36 12.18 2.97 -4.51
C GLN A 36 12.46 2.52 -3.07
N ALA A 37 11.56 1.72 -2.49
CA ALA A 37 11.63 1.26 -1.10
C ALA A 37 12.03 -0.23 -0.95
N GLY A 38 12.40 -0.90 -2.05
CA GLY A 38 12.88 -2.28 -2.07
C GLY A 38 13.25 -2.73 -3.47
N ILE A 39 13.87 -3.90 -3.58
CA ILE A 39 14.31 -4.47 -4.85
C ILE A 39 13.28 -5.49 -5.33
N LEU A 40 12.81 -5.32 -6.56
CA LEU A 40 11.89 -6.26 -7.21
C LEU A 40 12.67 -7.25 -8.08
N VAL A 41 12.34 -8.53 -7.96
CA VAL A 41 12.87 -9.61 -8.81
C VAL A 41 11.72 -10.33 -9.53
N PRO A 42 11.92 -10.87 -10.74
CA PRO A 42 10.89 -11.63 -11.42
C PRO A 42 10.40 -12.82 -10.58
N PRO A 43 9.11 -13.16 -10.61
CA PRO A 43 8.61 -14.32 -9.88
C PRO A 43 9.24 -15.61 -10.42
N LYS A 44 9.57 -16.54 -9.50
CA LYS A 44 10.21 -17.84 -9.79
C LYS A 44 11.63 -17.76 -10.37
N ASP A 45 12.24 -16.58 -10.41
CA ASP A 45 13.63 -16.41 -10.84
C ASP A 45 14.60 -16.57 -9.67
N ILE A 46 15.03 -17.82 -9.46
CA ILE A 46 15.96 -18.18 -8.39
C ILE A 46 17.33 -17.47 -8.58
N PRO A 47 17.94 -17.46 -9.79
CA PRO A 47 19.18 -16.71 -10.01
C PRO A 47 19.07 -15.23 -9.66
N ALA A 48 18.01 -14.54 -10.08
CA ALA A 48 17.83 -13.10 -9.78
C ALA A 48 17.76 -12.84 -8.28
N LEU A 49 16.99 -13.65 -7.53
CA LEU A 49 16.89 -13.54 -6.08
C LEU A 49 18.24 -13.79 -5.39
N ALA A 50 18.93 -14.87 -5.77
CA ALA A 50 20.21 -15.26 -5.17
C ALA A 50 21.30 -14.21 -5.42
N ASN A 51 21.39 -13.68 -6.64
CA ASN A 51 22.36 -12.64 -6.99
C ASN A 51 22.10 -11.35 -6.21
N THR A 52 20.85 -10.91 -6.13
CA THR A 52 20.46 -9.69 -5.42
C THR A 52 20.76 -9.82 -3.92
N LEU A 53 20.40 -10.96 -3.32
CA LEU A 53 20.67 -11.23 -1.91
C LEU A 53 22.18 -11.24 -1.63
N THR A 54 22.96 -11.89 -2.49
CA THR A 54 24.43 -11.95 -2.37
C THR A 54 25.03 -10.56 -2.45
N GLN A 55 24.57 -9.73 -3.39
CA GLN A 55 25.04 -8.36 -3.55
C GLN A 55 24.76 -7.51 -2.29
N LEU A 56 23.53 -7.56 -1.76
CA LEU A 56 23.17 -6.82 -0.55
C LEU A 56 23.98 -7.28 0.67
N LEU A 57 24.20 -8.58 0.83
CA LEU A 57 24.95 -9.11 1.97
C LEU A 57 26.46 -8.86 1.87
N SER A 58 26.98 -8.63 0.65
CA SER A 58 28.41 -8.38 0.42
C SER A 58 28.80 -6.90 0.52
N ASP A 59 27.85 -5.98 0.40
CA ASP A 59 28.07 -4.54 0.48
C ASP A 59 27.23 -3.92 1.60
N ARG A 60 27.88 -3.65 2.73
CA ARG A 60 27.21 -3.08 3.90
C ARG A 60 26.65 -1.68 3.64
N GLN A 61 27.33 -0.86 2.85
CA GLN A 61 26.88 0.49 2.55
C GLN A 61 25.63 0.44 1.68
N LEU A 62 25.61 -0.43 0.67
CA LEU A 62 24.43 -0.66 -0.15
C LEU A 62 23.26 -1.18 0.69
N LEU A 63 23.50 -2.12 1.61
CA LEU A 63 22.48 -2.62 2.52
C LEU A 63 21.88 -1.48 3.37
N ASP A 64 22.72 -0.66 4.00
CA ASP A 64 22.25 0.45 4.85
C ASP A 64 21.49 1.52 4.03
N GLN A 65 21.88 1.75 2.76
CA GLN A 65 21.11 2.61 1.84
C GLN A 65 19.71 2.05 1.58
N TRP A 66 19.57 0.75 1.34
CA TRP A 66 18.26 0.14 1.11
C TRP A 66 17.39 0.11 2.36
N LYS A 67 17.98 -0.09 3.55
CA LYS A 67 17.27 0.04 4.83
C LYS A 67 16.72 1.45 5.01
N PHE A 68 17.53 2.47 4.72
CA PHE A 68 17.11 3.87 4.79
C PHE A 68 15.97 4.17 3.80
N ARG A 69 16.11 3.71 2.55
CA ARG A 69 15.08 3.86 1.51
C ARG A 69 13.77 3.20 1.87
N ALA A 70 13.82 2.00 2.45
CA ALA A 70 12.63 1.27 2.89
C ALA A 70 11.77 2.08 3.87
N GLN A 71 12.40 2.90 4.71
CA GLN A 71 11.73 3.74 5.72
C GLN A 71 11.21 5.08 5.19
N GLN A 72 11.46 5.43 3.92
CA GLN A 72 10.92 6.67 3.34
C GLN A 72 9.45 6.48 2.96
N ASN A 73 8.69 7.58 2.82
CA ASN A 73 7.32 7.59 2.32
C ASN A 73 6.38 6.59 3.04
N LEU A 74 6.53 6.41 4.35
CA LEU A 74 5.71 5.49 5.17
C LEU A 74 4.40 6.15 5.61
N GLU A 75 4.34 7.48 5.66
CA GLU A 75 3.15 8.25 6.05
C GLU A 75 1.91 7.92 5.21
N ARG A 76 2.11 7.51 3.94
CA ARG A 76 1.04 7.07 3.04
C ARG A 76 0.29 5.84 3.55
N PHE A 77 0.92 5.01 4.39
CA PHE A 77 0.33 3.81 4.99
C PHE A 77 -0.19 4.05 6.42
N SER A 78 -0.08 5.28 6.94
CA SER A 78 -0.50 5.56 8.31
C SER A 78 -2.02 5.42 8.48
N ALA A 79 -2.42 4.77 9.58
CA ALA A 79 -3.83 4.65 9.95
C ALA A 79 -4.50 6.02 10.13
N ALA A 80 -3.73 7.03 10.58
CA ALA A 80 -4.20 8.40 10.72
C ALA A 80 -4.62 8.99 9.37
N ARG A 81 -3.78 8.86 8.33
CA ARG A 81 -4.12 9.29 6.97
C ARG A 81 -5.34 8.56 6.42
N VAL A 82 -5.35 7.23 6.51
CA VAL A 82 -6.47 6.41 6.01
C VAL A 82 -7.79 6.81 6.68
N ASN A 83 -7.77 7.02 8.00
CA ASN A 83 -8.93 7.51 8.75
C ASN A 83 -9.38 8.89 8.28
N GLU A 84 -8.46 9.84 8.14
CA GLU A 84 -8.80 11.20 7.68
C GLU A 84 -9.38 11.21 6.27
N GLU A 85 -8.76 10.51 5.32
CA GLU A 85 -9.23 10.43 3.93
C GLU A 85 -10.59 9.74 3.84
N THR A 86 -10.80 8.66 4.60
CA THR A 86 -12.10 7.97 4.66
C THR A 86 -13.19 8.89 5.20
N LEU A 87 -12.92 9.61 6.30
CA LEU A 87 -13.87 10.57 6.87
C LEU A 87 -14.15 11.74 5.94
N ASN A 88 -13.17 12.18 5.15
CA ASN A 88 -13.39 13.25 4.17
C ASN A 88 -14.39 12.83 3.10
N ILE A 89 -14.33 11.59 2.60
CA ILE A 89 -15.33 11.05 1.66
C ILE A 89 -16.72 11.00 2.32
N TYR A 90 -16.83 10.51 3.55
CA TYR A 90 -18.12 10.52 4.26
C TYR A 90 -18.67 11.94 4.44
N ARG A 91 -17.84 12.91 4.83
CA ARG A 91 -18.26 14.32 4.95
C ARG A 91 -18.70 14.90 3.61
N GLU A 92 -18.02 14.56 2.52
CA GLU A 92 -18.41 15.01 1.17
C GLU A 92 -19.80 14.49 0.79
N LEU A 93 -20.04 13.19 1.00
CA LEU A 93 -21.33 12.57 0.70
C LEU A 93 -22.45 13.13 1.58
N MET A 94 -22.20 13.30 2.89
CA MET A 94 -23.15 13.91 3.82
C MET A 94 -23.45 15.38 3.51
N ARG A 95 -22.49 16.16 2.99
CA ARG A 95 -22.75 17.53 2.51
C ARG A 95 -23.58 17.55 1.23
N LYS A 96 -23.53 16.47 0.44
CA LYS A 96 -24.36 16.28 -0.74
C LYS A 96 -25.76 15.76 -0.39
N ASP A 97 -26.10 15.49 0.88
CA ASP A 97 -27.43 15.10 1.34
C ASP A 97 -28.49 16.23 1.39
N ASN A 98 -28.41 17.17 0.44
CA ASN A 98 -29.61 17.72 -0.19
C ASN A 98 -30.14 16.79 -1.32
N ILE A 99 -29.50 15.64 -1.59
CA ILE A 99 -29.81 14.78 -2.76
C ILE A 99 -30.64 13.54 -2.39
N ILE A 100 -30.64 13.03 -1.16
CA ILE A 100 -31.57 11.95 -0.76
C ILE A 100 -32.87 12.53 -0.19
N ARG A 101 -33.54 13.34 -1.01
CA ARG A 101 -35.00 13.58 -0.92
C ARG A 101 -35.77 12.59 -1.79
N VAL A 102 -35.19 11.41 -2.05
CA VAL A 102 -35.62 10.51 -3.14
C VAL A 102 -36.47 9.32 -2.67
N MET A 103 -36.77 9.17 -1.37
CA MET A 103 -37.59 8.03 -0.91
C MET A 103 -38.91 8.38 -0.20
N GLU A 104 -39.29 9.65 -0.05
CA GLU A 104 -40.53 10.00 0.68
C GLU A 104 -41.73 10.44 -0.19
N THR A 105 -41.60 10.61 -1.51
CA THR A 105 -42.69 11.20 -2.32
C THR A 105 -43.61 10.21 -3.04
N ARG A 106 -43.46 8.89 -2.89
CA ARG A 106 -44.33 7.90 -3.57
C ARG A 106 -45.31 7.13 -2.67
N GLU A 107 -45.21 7.20 -1.35
CA GLU A 107 -46.20 6.56 -0.46
C GLU A 107 -47.38 7.46 -0.08
N LEU A 108 -47.28 8.79 -0.22
CA LEU A 108 -48.38 9.72 0.10
C LEU A 108 -49.35 9.97 -1.06
N ALA A 109 -49.13 9.40 -2.26
CA ALA A 109 -50.02 9.57 -3.42
C ALA A 109 -51.11 8.48 -3.54
N ASN A 110 -51.09 7.45 -2.69
CA ASN A 110 -52.09 6.36 -2.68
C ASN A 110 -53.04 6.39 -1.45
N LEU A 111 -53.03 7.48 -0.68
CA LEU A 111 -54.07 7.78 0.30
C LEU A 111 -54.59 9.21 0.05
N ASN A 112 -55.49 9.35 -0.91
CA ASN A 112 -56.61 10.30 -0.93
C ASN A 112 -57.55 9.97 -2.09
#